data_AF-A0A3N5PR73-F1
#
_entry.id   AF-A0A3N5PR73-F1
#
_cell.length_a   1.000
_cell.length_b   1.000
_cell.length_c   1.000
_cell.angle_alpha   90.00
_cell.angle_beta   90.00
_cell.angle_gamma   90.00
#
_symmetry.space_group_name_H-M   'P 1'
#
loop_
_entity.id
_entity.type
_entity.pdbx_description
1 polymer ?
#
loop_
_entity_poly.entity_id
_entity_poly.type
_entity_poly.pdbx_seq_one_letter_code
_entity_poly.pdbx_strand_id
1 'polypeptide(L)'
;MKRIYADEKFCIGCRLCEVHCFVAHSRSKHIIKAHKQEKGLVESRVHVEDMGVTSFALQCRHCEDAPCLEACMTGAMSRDPVTGAVICDEDKCVGCWMCVMV
;
A
#
# COMPACT_ATOMS: atom_id res chain seq x y z
N MET A 1 12.16 -9.50 10.99
CA MET A 1 11.21 -8.57 10.34
C MET A 1 10.49 -9.30 9.21
N LYS A 2 9.18 -9.15 9.08
CA LYS A 2 8.43 -9.80 7.98
C LYS A 2 8.69 -9.03 6.69
N ARG A 3 8.91 -9.72 5.57
CA ARG A 3 9.10 -9.12 4.24
C ARG A 3 8.18 -9.82 3.24
N ILE A 4 7.65 -9.04 2.31
CA ILE A 4 6.86 -9.53 1.17
C ILE A 4 7.74 -9.37 -0.07
N TYR A 5 7.92 -10.47 -0.79
CA TYR A 5 8.66 -10.50 -2.05
C TYR A 5 7.70 -10.98 -3.14
N ALA A 6 7.55 -10.18 -4.20
CA ALA A 6 6.78 -10.54 -5.38
C ALA A 6 7.73 -11.23 -6.37
N ASP A 7 7.44 -12.47 -6.73
CA ASP A 7 8.17 -13.21 -7.76
C ASP A 7 7.46 -13.02 -9.11
N GLU A 8 8.10 -12.23 -9.98
CA GLU A 8 7.58 -11.88 -11.30
C GLU A 8 7.38 -13.07 -12.23
N LYS A 9 8.08 -14.20 -12.00
CA LYS A 9 7.96 -15.40 -12.84
C LYS A 9 6.60 -16.07 -12.72
N PHE A 10 5.95 -15.91 -11.57
CA PHE A 10 4.64 -16.49 -11.28
C PHE A 10 3.50 -15.47 -11.39
N CYS A 11 3.82 -14.19 -11.60
CA CYS A 11 2.81 -13.17 -11.77
C CYS A 11 2.23 -13.23 -13.19
N ILE A 12 0.92 -13.41 -13.27
CA ILE A 12 0.16 -13.47 -14.54
C ILE A 12 -0.67 -12.20 -14.80
N GLY A 13 -0.41 -11.11 -14.07
CA GLY A 13 -1.14 -9.86 -14.24
C GLY A 13 -2.64 -9.92 -13.89
N CYS A 14 -3.09 -10.87 -13.04
CA CYS A 14 -4.53 -11.06 -12.78
C CYS A 14 -5.19 -9.96 -11.96
N ARG A 15 -4.41 -9.05 -11.34
CA ARG A 15 -4.88 -7.89 -10.54
C ARG A 15 -5.76 -8.23 -9.32
N LEU A 16 -5.86 -9.50 -8.94
CA LEU A 16 -6.61 -9.93 -7.76
C LEU A 16 -6.05 -9.34 -6.46
N CYS A 17 -4.72 -9.14 -6.39
CA CYS A 17 -4.09 -8.47 -5.25
C CYS A 17 -4.56 -7.02 -5.07
N GLU A 18 -4.79 -6.27 -6.15
CA GLU A 18 -5.36 -4.91 -6.09
C GLU A 18 -6.79 -4.95 -5.55
N VAL A 19 -7.62 -5.86 -6.09
CA VAL A 19 -9.02 -6.03 -5.68
C VAL A 19 -9.12 -6.41 -4.20
N HIS A 20 -8.32 -7.38 -3.75
CA HIS A 20 -8.34 -7.83 -2.36
C HIS A 20 -7.76 -6.78 -1.42
N CYS A 21 -6.73 -6.03 -1.82
CA CYS A 21 -6.20 -4.93 -1.01
C CYS A 21 -7.24 -3.81 -0.85
N PHE A 22 -7.86 -3.38 -1.94
CA PHE A 22 -8.95 -2.40 -1.91
C PHE A 22 -10.10 -2.86 -0.99
N VAL A 23 -10.56 -4.11 -1.10
CA VAL A 23 -11.64 -4.64 -0.24
C VAL A 23 -11.19 -4.80 1.21
N ALA A 24 -9.92 -5.10 1.46
CA ALA A 24 -9.36 -5.17 2.80
C ALA A 24 -9.31 -3.78 3.47
N HIS A 25 -9.23 -2.70 2.70
CA HIS A 25 -9.27 -1.32 3.22
C HIS A 25 -10.65 -0.68 3.15
N SER A 26 -11.60 -1.24 2.42
CA SER A 26 -12.98 -0.75 2.38
C SER A 26 -13.70 -0.92 3.72
N ARG A 27 -14.71 -0.10 3.99
CA ARG A 27 -15.57 -0.23 5.15
C ARG A 27 -16.50 -1.44 5.04
N SER A 28 -17.02 -1.73 3.84
CA SER A 28 -17.99 -2.81 3.65
C SER A 28 -17.38 -4.21 3.71
N LYS A 29 -16.07 -4.36 3.49
CA LYS A 29 -15.36 -5.66 3.39
C LYS A 29 -15.99 -6.66 2.41
N HIS A 30 -16.81 -6.17 1.48
CA HIS A 30 -17.55 -6.99 0.53
C HIS A 30 -17.28 -6.50 -0.89
N ILE A 31 -16.73 -7.36 -1.75
CA ILE A 31 -16.22 -7.02 -3.09
C ILE A 31 -17.19 -6.13 -3.87
N ILE A 32 -18.45 -6.56 -3.99
CA ILE A 32 -19.46 -5.84 -4.79
C ILE A 32 -19.81 -4.47 -4.18
N LYS A 33 -19.91 -4.37 -2.86
CA LYS A 33 -20.31 -3.13 -2.18
C LYS A 33 -19.16 -2.12 -2.21
N ALA A 34 -17.96 -2.59 -1.88
CA ALA A 34 -16.74 -1.81 -1.94
C ALA A 34 -16.58 -1.19 -3.34
N HIS A 35 -16.66 -2.01 -4.39
CA HIS A 35 -16.41 -1.52 -5.75
C HIS A 35 -17.51 -0.56 -6.27
N LYS A 36 -18.77 -0.74 -5.85
CA LYS A 36 -19.87 0.13 -6.29
C LYS A 36 -20.02 1.42 -5.49
N GLN A 37 -19.67 1.41 -4.20
CA GLN A 37 -20.03 2.49 -3.27
C GLN A 37 -18.81 3.24 -2.71
N GLU A 38 -17.63 2.63 -2.74
CA GLU A 38 -16.43 3.15 -2.06
C GLU A 38 -15.27 3.41 -3.02
N LYS A 39 -15.48 3.18 -4.32
CA LYS A 39 -14.49 3.47 -5.35
C LYS A 39 -14.19 4.97 -5.38
N GLY A 40 -12.90 5.33 -5.30
CA GLY A 40 -12.43 6.72 -5.20
C GLY A 40 -12.44 7.30 -3.78
N LEU A 41 -13.01 6.61 -2.80
CA LEU A 41 -12.88 6.95 -1.37
C LEU A 41 -11.77 6.15 -0.70
N VAL A 42 -11.52 4.94 -1.20
CA VAL A 42 -10.46 4.05 -0.75
C VAL A 42 -9.67 3.64 -1.98
N GLU A 43 -8.35 3.61 -1.86
CA GLU A 43 -7.47 3.13 -2.91
C GLU A 43 -6.74 1.85 -2.47
N SER A 44 -6.42 1.01 -3.45
CA SER A 44 -5.55 -0.14 -3.22
C SER A 44 -4.15 0.35 -2.86
N ARG A 45 -3.53 -0.27 -1.85
CA ARG A 45 -2.13 -0.02 -1.46
C ARG A 45 -1.13 -0.94 -2.19
N VAL A 46 -1.64 -1.72 -3.14
CA VAL A 46 -0.89 -2.58 -4.05
C VAL A 46 -1.30 -2.25 -5.48
N HIS A 47 -0.33 -2.07 -6.36
CA HIS A 47 -0.56 -1.84 -7.79
C HIS A 47 0.16 -2.89 -8.62
N VAL A 48 -0.52 -3.44 -9.62
CA VAL A 48 0.13 -4.34 -10.58
C VAL A 48 0.62 -3.53 -11.76
N GLU A 49 1.93 -3.62 -11.99
CA GLU A 49 2.60 -3.05 -13.15
C GLU A 49 2.82 -4.14 -14.19
N ASP A 50 2.47 -3.84 -15.43
CA ASP A 50 2.57 -4.75 -16.57
C ASP A 50 3.50 -4.12 -17.63
N MET A 51 4.60 -4.81 -17.98
CA MET A 51 5.52 -4.39 -19.02
C MET A 51 5.83 -5.55 -19.98
N GLY A 52 5.09 -5.61 -21.08
CA GLY A 52 5.25 -6.65 -22.09
C GLY A 52 4.89 -8.04 -21.54
N VAL A 53 5.90 -8.90 -21.38
CA VAL A 53 5.74 -10.27 -20.85
C VAL A 53 5.90 -10.37 -19.33
N THR A 54 6.33 -9.29 -18.67
CA THR A 54 6.60 -9.27 -17.24
C THR A 54 5.50 -8.49 -16.52
N SER A 55 4.97 -9.07 -15.45
CA SER A 55 4.07 -8.37 -14.53
C SER A 55 4.55 -8.56 -13.10
N PHE A 56 4.28 -7.61 -12.21
CA PHE A 56 4.54 -7.78 -10.78
C PHE A 56 3.68 -6.85 -9.93
N ALA A 57 3.45 -7.25 -8.69
CA ALA A 57 2.77 -6.42 -7.71
C ALA A 57 3.79 -5.49 -7.03
N LEU A 58 3.49 -4.21 -7.01
CA LEU A 58 4.20 -3.14 -6.33
C LEU A 58 3.43 -2.73 -5.08
N GLN A 59 4.10 -2.75 -3.94
CA GLN A 59 3.55 -2.37 -2.64
C GLN A 59 4.60 -1.65 -1.81
N CYS A 60 4.19 -1.05 -0.69
CA CYS A 60 5.13 -0.56 0.32
C CYS A 60 6.10 -1.68 0.72
N ARG A 61 7.41 -1.41 0.64
CA ARG A 61 8.45 -2.39 0.99
C ARG A 61 8.70 -2.49 2.49
N HIS A 62 8.09 -1.59 3.29
CA HIS A 62 8.34 -1.43 4.71
C HIS A 62 9.85 -1.43 5.02
N CYS A 63 10.60 -0.59 4.30
CA CYS A 63 12.05 -0.56 4.32
C CYS A 63 12.61 -0.54 5.75
N GLU A 64 13.78 -1.13 5.96
CA GLU A 64 14.48 -1.08 7.25
C GLU A 64 15.00 0.33 7.52
N ASP A 65 15.69 0.88 6.52
CA ASP A 65 15.96 2.31 6.39
C ASP A 65 14.82 2.96 5.58
N ALA A 66 14.01 3.77 6.25
CA ALA A 66 12.75 4.30 5.72
C ALA A 66 12.77 5.83 5.74
N PRO A 67 13.27 6.49 4.68
CA PRO A 67 13.41 7.96 4.64
C PRO A 67 12.06 8.68 4.75
N CYS A 68 10.97 8.01 4.36
CA CYS A 68 9.62 8.52 4.52
C CYS A 68 9.21 8.73 6.00
N LEU A 69 9.82 8.02 6.95
CA LEU A 69 9.63 8.25 8.39
C LEU A 69 10.31 9.55 8.82
N GLU A 70 11.56 9.76 8.38
CA GLU A 70 12.36 10.95 8.73
C GLU A 70 11.80 12.22 8.11
N ALA A 71 11.28 12.13 6.89
CA ALA A 71 10.67 13.26 6.18
C ALA A 71 9.33 13.72 6.80
N CYS A 72 8.68 12.89 7.62
CA CYS A 72 7.37 13.20 8.17
C CYS A 72 7.46 14.08 9.43
N MET A 73 7.38 15.40 9.26
CA MET A 73 7.43 16.35 10.38
C MET A 73 6.31 16.20 11.41
N THR A 74 5.12 15.69 11.02
CA THR A 74 3.98 15.53 11.95
C THR A 74 4.03 14.23 12.74
N GLY A 75 4.95 13.31 12.41
CA GLY A 75 4.99 11.97 12.98
C GLY A 75 3.81 11.08 12.56
N ALA A 76 3.12 11.42 11.46
CA ALA A 76 2.08 10.55 10.87
C ALA A 76 2.66 9.24 10.34
N MET A 77 3.85 9.30 9.75
CA MET A 77 4.60 8.11 9.33
C MET A 77 5.32 7.52 10.55
N SER A 78 5.09 6.26 10.85
CA SER A 78 5.74 5.57 11.97
C SER A 78 5.98 4.09 11.69
N ARG A 79 6.85 3.46 12.48
CA ARG A 79 7.06 2.01 12.43
C ARG A 79 6.25 1.35 13.55
N ASP A 80 5.42 0.38 13.18
CA ASP A 80 4.71 -0.45 14.14
C ASP A 80 5.71 -1.31 14.95
N PRO A 81 5.69 -1.25 16.28
CA PRO A 81 6.70 -1.89 17.13
C PRO A 81 6.57 -3.43 17.19
N VAL A 82 5.41 -3.98 16.83
CA VAL A 82 5.13 -5.42 16.92
C VAL A 82 5.47 -6.13 15.61
N THR A 83 5.05 -5.54 14.49
CA THR A 83 5.16 -6.13 13.15
C THR A 83 6.38 -5.60 12.39
N GLY A 84 6.87 -4.41 12.74
CA GLY A 84 7.91 -3.69 12.01
C GLY A 84 7.40 -2.98 10.75
N ALA A 85 6.09 -2.96 10.50
CA ALA A 85 5.50 -2.32 9.33
C ALA A 85 5.60 -0.78 9.41
N VAL A 86 6.00 -0.16 8.30
CA VAL A 86 5.84 1.29 8.12
C VAL A 86 4.36 1.60 7.87
N ILE A 87 3.77 2.46 8.69
CA ILE A 87 2.36 2.85 8.67
C ILE A 87 2.20 4.37 8.58
N CYS A 88 1.06 4.81 8.04
CA CYS A 88 0.65 6.21 8.01
C CYS A 88 -0.61 6.37 8.88
N ASP A 89 -0.54 7.27 9.85
CA ASP A 89 -1.66 7.70 10.68
C ASP A 89 -2.37 8.87 9.98
N GLU A 90 -3.52 8.58 9.38
CA GLU A 90 -4.29 9.53 8.58
C GLU A 90 -4.79 10.72 9.42
N ASP A 91 -5.03 10.53 10.72
CA ASP A 91 -5.52 11.60 11.62
C ASP A 91 -4.43 12.64 11.94
N LYS A 92 -3.15 12.26 11.84
CA LYS A 92 -1.99 13.15 12.01
C LYS A 92 -1.45 13.70 10.69
N CYS A 93 -1.93 13.19 9.56
CA CYS A 93 -1.43 13.57 8.26
C CYS A 93 -1.98 14.94 7.86
N VAL A 94 -1.09 15.88 7.52
CA VAL A 94 -1.47 17.23 7.06
C VAL A 94 -1.39 17.38 5.53
N GLY A 95 -1.17 16.28 4.79
CA GLY A 95 -1.14 16.31 3.34
C GLY A 95 -0.01 17.16 2.74
N CYS A 96 1.18 17.15 3.35
CA CYS A 96 2.35 17.93 2.91
C CYS A 96 3.21 17.23 1.83
N TRP A 97 2.98 15.95 1.56
CA TRP A 97 3.64 15.15 0.51
C TRP A 97 5.16 14.93 0.65
N MET A 98 5.81 15.43 1.71
CA MET A 98 7.27 15.27 1.89
C MET A 98 7.71 13.81 1.90
N CYS A 99 6.93 12.92 2.51
CA CYS A 99 7.24 11.48 2.58
C CYS A 99 7.19 10.75 1.22
N VAL A 100 6.66 11.39 0.18
CA VAL A 100 6.59 10.86 -1.20
C VAL A 100 7.76 11.39 -2.06
N MET A 101 8.37 12.51 -1.65
CA MET A 101 9.45 13.18 -2.39
C MET A 101 10.85 12.61 -2.07
N VAL A 102 10.93 11.60 -1.20
CA VAL A 102 12.16 10.98 -0.69
C VAL A 102 12.31 9.54 -1.14
#